data_AF-M4T405-F1
#
_entry.id   AF-M4T405-F1
#
_cell.length_a   1.000
_cell.length_b   1.000
_cell.length_c   1.000
_cell.angle_alpha   90.00
_cell.angle_beta   90.00
_cell.angle_gamma   90.00
#
_symmetry.space_group_name_H-M   'P 1'
#
loop_
_entity.id
_entity.type
_entity.pdbx_description
1 polymer ?
#
loop_
_entity_poly.entity_id
_entity_poly.type
_entity_poly.pdbx_seq_one_letter_code
_entity_poly.pdbx_strand_id
1 'polypeptide(L)' 'KFGATLKTSRLLLERAKELDLAIVGVSFHVGSGCTDPETFVQAISDA' A
#
# COMPACT_ATOMS: atom_id res chain seq x y z
N LYS A 1 -12.27 1.18 -4.92
CA LYS A 1 -11.37 1.35 -6.10
C LYS A 1 -10.07 2.09 -5.72
N PHE A 2 -9.59 1.93 -4.49
CA PHE A 2 -8.47 2.71 -3.94
C PHE A 2 -7.22 1.85 -3.89
N GLY A 3 -6.07 2.48 -3.65
CA GLY A 3 -4.76 1.84 -3.59
C GLY A 3 -3.78 2.44 -4.60
N ALA A 4 -2.50 2.50 -4.21
CA ALA A 4 -1.41 2.88 -5.09
C ALA A 4 -0.59 1.64 -5.44
N THR A 5 -0.10 1.55 -6.67
CA THR A 5 0.86 0.51 -7.06
C THR A 5 2.21 0.79 -6.39
N LEU A 6 3.08 -0.22 -6.23
CA LEU A 6 4.42 -0.05 -5.64
C LEU A 6 5.23 1.09 -6.27
N LYS A 7 5.13 1.21 -7.61
CA LYS A 7 5.79 2.30 -8.36
C LYS A 7 5.26 3.67 -7.94
N THR A 8 3.94 3.83 -7.83
CA THR A 8 3.33 5.09 -7.40
C THR A 8 3.59 5.36 -5.93
N SER A 9 3.53 4.33 -5.07
CA SER A 9 3.85 4.43 -3.64
C SER A 9 5.25 5.01 -3.42
N ARG A 10 6.25 4.56 -4.18
CA ARG A 10 7.61 5.14 -4.13
C ARG A 10 7.61 6.65 -4.38
N LEU A 11 6.93 7.11 -5.43
CA LEU A 11 6.83 8.55 -5.74
C LEU A 11 6.11 9.32 -4.64
N LEU A 12 5.10 8.72 -4.01
CA LEU A 12 4.39 9.32 -2.88
C LEU A 12 5.25 9.41 -1.63
N LEU A 13 6.08 8.40 -1.33
CA LEU A 13 7.04 8.43 -0.23
C LEU A 13 8.10 9.53 -0.46
N GLU A 14 8.64 9.62 -1.67
CA GLU A 14 9.58 10.68 -2.06
C GLU A 14 8.95 12.06 -1.89
N ARG A 15 7.70 12.23 -2.34
CA ARG A 15 6.97 13.50 -2.18
C ARG A 15 6.67 13.84 -0.73
N ALA A 16 6.34 12.86 0.11
CA ALA A 16 6.11 13.09 1.53
C ALA A 16 7.39 13.56 2.24
N LYS A 17 8.53 12.99 1.87
CA LYS A 17 9.84 13.43 2.37
C LYS A 17 10.17 14.88 1.97
N GLU A 18 9.88 15.27 0.74
CA GLU A 18 10.05 16.66 0.28
C GLU A 18 9.17 17.66 1.05
N LEU A 19 8.04 17.19 1.57
CA LEU A 19 7.08 17.99 2.33
C LEU A 19 7.29 17.89 3.85
N ASP A 20 8.35 17.22 4.30
CA ASP A 20 8.63 16.95 5.72
C ASP A 20 7.46 16.24 6.45
N LEU A 21 6.75 15.36 5.73
CA LEU A 21 5.64 14.59 6.27
C LEU A 21 6.13 13.24 6.80
N ALA A 22 5.75 12.92 8.04
CA ALA A 22 6.00 11.61 8.63
C ALA A 22 4.99 10.58 8.12
N ILE A 23 5.47 9.55 7.43
CA ILE A 23 4.69 8.36 7.07
C ILE A 23 4.94 7.28 8.13
N VAL A 24 3.88 6.82 8.77
CA VAL A 24 3.96 5.90 9.93
C VAL A 24 3.56 4.46 9.59
N GLY A 25 3.13 4.19 8.37
CA GLY A 25 2.75 2.85 7.95
C GLY A 25 1.99 2.81 6.63
N VAL A 26 1.48 1.62 6.32
CA VAL A 26 0.75 1.29 5.10
C VAL A 26 -0.54 0.58 5.44
N SER A 27 -1.51 0.61 4.52
CA SER A 27 -2.78 -0.09 4.66
C SER A 27 -3.20 -0.70 3.33
N PHE A 28 -3.77 -1.89 3.36
CA PHE A 28 -4.31 -2.56 2.19
C PHE A 28 -5.73 -3.08 2.46
N HIS A 29 -6.47 -3.33 1.39
CA HIS A 29 -7.80 -3.94 1.45
C HIS A 29 -7.96 -4.92 0.29
N VAL A 30 -8.08 -6.21 0.60
CA VAL A 30 -8.18 -7.29 -0.40
C VAL A 30 -9.60 -7.49 -0.94
N GLY A 31 -10.59 -6.75 -0.42
CA GLY A 31 -12.01 -6.87 -0.79
C GLY A 31 -12.82 -7.72 0.19
N SER A 32 -14.04 -7.28 0.50
CA SER A 32 -14.91 -7.95 1.50
C SER A 32 -15.35 -9.37 1.14
N GLY A 33 -15.22 -9.79 -0.13
CA GLY A 33 -15.58 -11.12 -0.61
C GLY A 33 -14.37 -11.96 -1.04
N CYS A 34 -13.16 -11.61 -0.58
CA CYS A 34 -11.96 -12.35 -0.94
C CYS A 34 -12.03 -13.79 -0.39
N THR A 35 -12.03 -14.78 -1.29
CA THR A 35 -12.02 -16.21 -0.95
C THR A 35 -10.64 -16.84 -1.07
N ASP A 36 -9.65 -16.06 -1.54
CA ASP A 36 -8.28 -16.51 -1.73
C ASP A 36 -7.35 -15.96 -0.62
N PRO A 37 -6.86 -16.81 0.30
CA PRO A 37 -5.96 -16.38 1.36
C PRO A 37 -4.57 -15.96 0.85
N GLU A 38 -4.13 -16.40 -0.33
CA GLU A 38 -2.82 -16.01 -0.89
C GLU A 38 -2.79 -14.51 -1.23
N THR A 39 -3.94 -13.92 -1.55
CA THR A 39 -4.09 -12.48 -1.76
C THR A 39 -3.68 -11.66 -0.52
N PHE A 40 -3.90 -12.17 0.70
CA PHE A 40 -3.40 -11.51 1.92
C PHE A 40 -1.88 -11.62 2.05
N VAL A 41 -1.31 -12.79 1.72
CA VAL A 41 0.15 -13.01 1.76
C VAL A 41 0.85 -12.05 0.81
N GLN A 42 0.34 -11.93 -0.43
CA GLN A 42 0.87 -10.98 -1.40
C GLN A 42 0.75 -9.53 -0.92
N ALA A 43 -0.41 -9.14 -0.38
CA ALA A 43 -0.63 -7.78 0.10
C ALA A 43 0.28 -7.41 1.28
N ILE A 44 0.61 -8.37 2.15
CA ILE A 44 1.59 -8.19 3.23
C ILE A 44 3.01 -8.12 2.68
N SER A 45 3.34 -8.92 1.65
CA SER A 45 4.65 -8.87 1.01
C SER A 45 4.89 -7.58 0.23
N ASP A 46 3.84 -6.96 -0.30
CA ASP A 46 3.88 -5.69 -1.03
C ASP A 46 3.87 -4.46 -0.09
N ALA A 47 3.53 -4.66 1.19
CA ALA A 47 3.44 -3.62 2.21
C ALA A 47 4.83 -3.23 2.76
#